data_AF-A0A5P1FMZ9-F1
#
_entry.id   AF-A0A5P1FMZ9-F1
#
_cell.length_a   1.000
_cell.length_b   1.000
_cell.length_c   1.000
_cell.angle_alpha   90.00
_cell.angle_beta   90.00
_cell.angle_gamma   90.00
#
_symmetry.space_group_name_H-M   'P 1'
#
loop_
_entity.id
_entity.type
_entity.pdbx_description
1 polymer ?
#
loop_
_entity_poly.entity_id
_entity_poly.type
_entity_poly.pdbx_seq_one_letter_code
_entity_poly.pdbx_strand_id
1 'polypeptide(L)'
;MRQCKKEVGVLPKLIMAATKNIVVDLNKGEKLNEKYYDVWHRKIQYLLEEQDMLETITQSMTEPEPGNTMQYKHDHEAFQAWKRKDHVARILMLSSMINDIMLRFERYWSAMAV
;
A
#
# COMPACT_ATOMS: atom_id res chain seq x y z
N MET A 1 -2.57 39.63 12.79
CA MET A 1 -1.53 39.09 11.90
C MET A 1 -1.22 37.67 12.35
N ARG A 2 -1.79 36.66 11.69
CA ARG A 2 -1.12 35.75 10.73
C ARG A 2 0.15 35.08 11.29
N GLN A 3 -0.02 33.90 11.91
CA GLN A 3 0.88 32.74 11.87
C GLN A 3 0.24 31.61 12.70
N CYS A 4 -0.29 30.56 12.05
CA CYS A 4 -0.58 29.20 12.59
C CYS A 4 -1.36 28.34 11.57
N LYS A 5 -1.03 28.43 10.27
CA LYS A 5 -1.65 27.58 9.23
C LYS A 5 -0.65 26.95 8.25
N LYS A 6 0.66 27.02 8.52
CA LYS A 6 1.67 26.49 7.59
C LYS A 6 2.16 25.07 7.92
N GLU A 7 1.91 24.53 9.11
CA GLU A 7 2.50 23.23 9.51
C GLU A 7 1.66 22.01 9.11
N VAL A 8 0.34 22.14 9.03
CA VAL A 8 -0.57 21.00 8.77
C VAL A 8 -0.42 20.43 7.34
N GLY A 9 0.10 21.22 6.40
CA GLY A 9 0.33 20.79 5.02
C GLY A 9 1.76 20.33 4.71
N VAL A 10 2.68 20.43 5.66
CA VAL A 10 4.11 20.10 5.46
C VAL A 10 4.38 18.65 5.84
N LEU A 11 3.76 18.16 6.92
CA LEU A 11 3.84 16.75 7.35
C LEU A 11 3.38 15.76 6.26
N PRO A 12 2.19 15.90 5.64
CA PRO A 12 1.77 14.99 4.58
C PRO A 12 2.67 15.06 3.32
N LYS A 13 3.24 16.24 3.03
CA LYS A 13 4.14 16.44 1.89
C LYS A 13 5.52 15.83 2.15
N LEU A 14 6.04 15.93 3.37
CA LEU A 14 7.29 15.31 3.78
C LEU A 14 7.17 13.78 3.84
N ILE A 15 6.05 13.25 4.35
CA ILE A 15 5.76 11.82 4.32
C ILE A 15 5.71 11.33 2.88
N MET A 16 4.94 11.98 2.00
CA MET A 16 4.87 11.59 0.59
C MET A 16 6.21 11.72 -0.15
N ALA A 17 7.06 12.70 0.20
CA ALA A 17 8.40 12.85 -0.37
C ALA A 17 9.37 11.77 0.16
N ALA A 18 9.29 11.42 1.44
CA ALA A 18 10.04 10.32 2.04
C ALA A 18 9.61 8.97 1.44
N THR A 19 8.31 8.72 1.28
CA THR A 19 7.78 7.54 0.57
C THR A 19 8.26 7.49 -0.86
N LYS A 20 8.25 8.61 -1.60
CA LYS A 20 8.76 8.68 -2.98
C LYS A 20 10.27 8.39 -3.05
N ASN A 21 11.06 8.93 -2.13
CA ASN A 21 12.49 8.66 -2.08
C ASN A 21 12.80 7.22 -1.70
N ILE A 22 12.06 6.63 -0.75
CA ILE A 22 12.20 5.21 -0.40
C ILE A 22 11.79 4.33 -1.58
N VAL A 23 10.69 4.61 -2.28
CA VAL A 23 10.28 3.88 -3.49
C VAL A 23 11.33 4.01 -4.60
N VAL A 24 11.93 5.19 -4.78
CA VAL A 24 13.02 5.41 -5.73
C VAL A 24 14.27 4.63 -5.33
N ASP A 25 14.63 4.58 -4.05
CA ASP A 25 15.78 3.80 -3.56
C ASP A 25 15.50 2.29 -3.59
N LEU A 26 14.25 1.87 -3.41
CA LEU A 26 13.80 0.48 -3.63
C LEU A 26 13.90 0.09 -5.11
N ASN A 27 13.70 1.04 -6.02
CA ASN A 27 13.84 0.83 -7.46
C ASN A 27 15.30 0.92 -7.96
N LYS A 28 16.26 1.34 -7.12
CA LYS A 28 17.65 1.66 -7.53
C LYS A 28 18.64 0.50 -7.55
N GLY A 29 18.20 -0.76 -7.46
CA GLY A 29 18.94 -1.81 -8.17
C GLY A 29 19.44 -3.03 -7.40
N GLU A 30 18.56 -3.68 -6.64
CA GLU A 30 18.65 -5.14 -6.52
C GLU A 30 17.39 -5.76 -7.11
N LYS A 31 17.57 -6.36 -8.29
CA LYS A 31 16.54 -7.13 -9.01
C LYS A 31 16.00 -8.22 -8.08
N LEU A 32 14.69 -8.32 -7.89
CA LEU A 32 14.05 -9.38 -7.10
C LEU A 32 14.33 -10.72 -7.79
N ASN A 33 15.34 -11.42 -7.29
CA ASN A 33 15.54 -12.83 -7.55
C ASN A 33 14.93 -13.63 -6.38
N GLU A 34 14.78 -14.93 -6.57
CA GLU A 34 14.22 -15.85 -5.57
C GLU A 34 14.92 -15.79 -4.21
N LYS A 35 16.20 -15.38 -4.17
CA LYS A 35 16.99 -15.22 -2.93
C LYS A 35 16.73 -13.91 -2.20
N TYR A 36 16.03 -12.95 -2.81
CA TYR A 36 15.76 -11.63 -2.23
C TYR A 36 14.31 -11.46 -1.77
N TYR A 37 13.49 -12.51 -1.80
CA TYR A 37 12.10 -12.45 -1.34
C TYR A 37 12.01 -12.06 0.15
N ASP A 38 12.87 -12.61 1.01
CA ASP A 38 12.88 -12.28 2.44
C ASP A 38 13.24 -10.81 2.70
N VAL A 39 14.19 -10.27 1.93
CA VAL A 39 14.60 -8.86 2.00
C VAL A 39 13.48 -7.95 1.52
N TRP A 40 12.80 -8.31 0.43
CA TRP A 40 11.64 -7.60 -0.07
C TRP A 40 10.47 -7.64 0.92
N HIS A 41 10.14 -8.82 1.45
CA HIS A 41 9.10 -9.01 2.44
C HIS A 41 9.33 -8.11 3.65
N ARG A 42 10.55 -8.09 4.19
CA ARG A 42 10.91 -7.24 5.34
C ARG A 42 10.84 -5.74 5.02
N LYS A 43 11.23 -5.33 3.80
CA LYS A 43 11.12 -3.93 3.34
C LYS A 43 9.67 -3.49 3.18
N ILE A 44 8.80 -4.34 2.64
CA ILE A 44 7.38 -4.05 2.48
C ILE A 44 6.67 -4.05 3.81
N GLN A 45 6.98 -5.00 4.68
CA GLN A 45 6.47 -5.00 6.04
C GLN A 45 6.83 -3.71 6.76
N TYR A 46 8.10 -3.27 6.72
CA TYR A 46 8.53 -2.00 7.32
C TYR A 46 7.78 -0.80 6.74
N LEU A 47 7.64 -0.72 5.41
CA LEU A 47 6.89 0.35 4.75
C LEU A 47 5.41 0.39 5.15
N LEU A 48 4.78 -0.78 5.29
CA LEU A 48 3.38 -0.88 5.69
C LEU A 48 3.21 -0.54 7.17
N GLU A 49 4.15 -0.92 8.04
CA GLU A 49 4.16 -0.53 9.46
C GLU A 49 4.31 0.98 9.63
N GLU A 50 5.26 1.61 8.94
CA GLU A 50 5.48 3.08 8.97
C GLU A 50 4.27 3.88 8.47
N GLN A 51 3.45 3.29 7.59
CA GLN A 51 2.23 3.92 7.08
C GLN A 51 0.96 3.46 7.81
N ASP A 52 1.11 2.68 8.89
CA ASP A 52 -0.01 2.12 9.66
C ASP A 52 -0.96 1.26 8.81
N MET A 53 -0.47 0.68 7.71
CA MET A 53 -1.26 -0.10 6.74
C MET A 53 -1.13 -1.62 6.93
N LEU A 54 -0.19 -2.09 7.75
CA LEU A 54 0.04 -3.52 7.93
C LEU A 54 -1.20 -4.24 8.49
N GLU A 55 -1.83 -3.69 9.50
CA GLU A 55 -3.05 -4.26 10.08
C GLU A 55 -4.18 -4.35 9.04
N THR A 56 -4.30 -3.31 8.21
CA THR A 56 -5.33 -3.21 7.17
C THR A 56 -5.21 -4.31 6.11
N ILE A 57 -3.99 -4.73 5.76
CA ILE A 57 -3.80 -5.80 4.75
C ILE A 57 -3.86 -7.21 5.35
N THR A 58 -3.62 -7.35 6.65
CA THR A 58 -3.60 -8.64 7.35
C THR A 58 -4.98 -9.01 7.89
N GLN A 59 -5.81 -8.02 8.23
CA GLN A 59 -7.16 -8.21 8.72
C GLN A 59 -8.19 -7.77 7.67
N SER A 60 -9.12 -8.66 7.35
CA SER A 60 -10.28 -8.33 6.53
C SER A 60 -11.38 -7.70 7.37
N MET A 61 -11.93 -6.56 6.94
CA MET A 61 -13.17 -6.02 7.49
C MET A 61 -14.36 -6.49 6.64
N THR A 62 -15.46 -6.90 7.28
CA THR A 62 -16.69 -7.29 6.58
C THR A 62 -17.53 -6.05 6.29
N GLU A 63 -18.13 -5.99 5.10
CA GLU A 63 -19.08 -4.92 4.77
C GLU A 63 -20.31 -5.01 5.69
N PRO A 64 -20.69 -3.92 6.38
CA PRO A 64 -21.83 -3.96 7.27
C PRO A 64 -23.14 -4.09 6.49
N GLU A 65 -24.06 -4.89 7.03
CA GLU A 65 -25.40 -5.07 6.44
C GLU A 65 -26.15 -3.73 6.36
N PRO A 66 -26.86 -3.45 5.23
CA PRO A 66 -27.60 -2.21 5.06
C PRO A 66 -28.59 -1.94 6.19
N GLY A 67 -28.48 -0.76 6.81
CA GLY A 67 -29.35 -0.35 7.91
C GLY A 67 -29.62 1.15 7.92
N ASN A 68 -30.58 1.58 8.75
CA ASN A 68 -30.88 3.00 8.97
C ASN A 68 -30.49 3.50 10.37
N THR A 69 -29.77 2.68 11.14
CA THR A 69 -29.34 3.03 12.49
C THR A 69 -28.14 3.99 12.45
N MET A 70 -27.95 4.76 13.52
CA MET A 70 -26.75 5.59 13.68
C MET A 70 -25.48 4.73 13.72
N GLN A 71 -25.57 3.53 14.28
CA GLN A 71 -24.49 2.54 14.29
C GLN A 71 -24.10 2.11 12.87
N TYR A 72 -25.07 1.78 12.01
CA TYR A 72 -24.79 1.44 10.61
C TYR A 72 -24.00 2.53 9.88
N LYS A 73 -24.34 3.80 10.10
CA LYS A 73 -23.61 4.91 9.47
C LYS A 73 -22.15 4.95 9.90
N HIS A 74 -21.88 4.79 11.20
CA HIS A 74 -20.51 4.74 11.72
C HIS A 74 -19.74 3.52 11.22
N ASP A 75 -20.36 2.34 11.22
CA ASP A 75 -19.74 1.10 10.75
C ASP A 75 -19.45 1.18 9.24
N HIS A 76 -20.37 1.75 8.47
CA HIS A 76 -20.20 1.94 7.04
C HIS A 76 -19.08 2.95 6.74
N GLU A 77 -19.01 4.07 7.46
CA GLU A 77 -17.91 5.04 7.33
C GLU A 77 -16.55 4.42 7.67
N ALA A 78 -16.48 3.62 8.75
CA ALA A 78 -15.27 2.90 9.13
C ALA A 78 -14.85 1.89 8.06
N PHE A 79 -15.80 1.12 7.53
CA PHE A 79 -15.56 0.16 6.44
C PHE A 79 -15.04 0.86 5.17
N GLN A 80 -15.62 2.01 4.78
CA GLN A 80 -15.14 2.75 3.62
C GLN A 80 -13.74 3.32 3.83
N ALA A 81 -13.41 3.78 5.04
CA ALA A 81 -12.07 4.24 5.38
C ALA A 81 -11.05 3.09 5.30
N TRP A 82 -11.38 1.93 5.88
CA TRP A 82 -10.59 0.71 5.78
C TRP A 82 -10.38 0.28 4.33
N LYS A 83 -11.45 0.24 3.53
CA LYS A 83 -11.41 -0.17 2.11
C LYS A 83 -10.49 0.71 1.26
N ARG A 84 -10.52 2.03 1.49
CA ARG A 84 -9.60 2.97 0.82
C ARG A 84 -8.14 2.70 1.21
N LYS A 85 -7.89 2.45 2.49
CA LYS A 85 -6.55 2.16 3.03
C LYS A 85 -6.02 0.81 2.50
N ASP A 86 -6.86 -0.23 2.47
CA ASP A 86 -6.55 -1.55 1.88
C ASP A 86 -6.19 -1.41 0.40
N HIS A 87 -6.98 -0.66 -0.37
CA HIS A 87 -6.71 -0.44 -1.79
C HIS A 87 -5.35 0.25 -2.04
N VAL A 88 -5.04 1.30 -1.28
CA VAL A 88 -3.74 2.00 -1.37
C VAL A 88 -2.58 1.10 -0.98
N ALA A 89 -2.73 0.33 0.10
CA ALA A 89 -1.71 -0.61 0.55
C ALA A 89 -1.40 -1.68 -0.50
N ARG A 90 -2.44 -2.25 -1.14
CA ARG A 90 -2.28 -3.23 -2.23
C ARG A 90 -1.59 -2.62 -3.45
N ILE A 91 -1.92 -1.38 -3.83
CA ILE A 91 -1.24 -0.68 -4.92
C ILE A 91 0.24 -0.47 -4.58
N LEU A 92 0.57 -0.08 -3.35
CA LEU A 92 1.95 0.11 -2.91
C LEU A 92 2.75 -1.21 -2.97
N MET A 93 2.17 -2.30 -2.46
CA MET A 93 2.77 -3.64 -2.54
C MET A 93 3.01 -4.04 -3.99
N LEU A 94 1.99 -3.94 -4.85
CA LEU A 94 2.11 -4.30 -6.27
C LEU A 94 3.15 -3.43 -6.98
N SER A 95 3.14 -2.12 -6.75
CA SER A 95 4.08 -1.18 -7.37
C SER A 95 5.54 -1.47 -7.01
N SER A 96 5.78 -2.02 -5.83
CA SER A 96 7.11 -2.46 -5.40
C SER A 96 7.57 -3.77 -6.07
N MET A 97 6.64 -4.55 -6.64
CA MET A 97 6.88 -5.86 -7.26
C MET A 97 6.93 -5.81 -8.79
N ILE A 98 6.55 -4.68 -9.41
CA ILE A 98 6.31 -4.52 -10.85
C ILE A 98 7.49 -5.00 -11.73
N ASN A 99 8.73 -5.01 -11.23
CA ASN A 99 9.90 -5.25 -12.08
C ASN A 99 10.33 -6.71 -12.29
N ASP A 100 9.81 -7.72 -11.56
CA ASP A 100 10.43 -9.06 -11.63
C ASP A 100 9.50 -10.27 -11.51
N ILE A 101 8.38 -10.17 -10.81
CA ILE A 101 7.42 -11.29 -10.68
C ILE A 101 6.35 -11.19 -11.78
N MET A 102 5.84 -9.98 -12.06
CA MET A 102 4.87 -9.77 -13.14
C MET A 102 5.43 -10.15 -14.52
N LEU A 103 6.66 -9.74 -14.85
CA LEU A 103 7.33 -10.12 -16.10
C LEU A 103 7.59 -11.62 -16.25
N ARG A 104 7.77 -12.36 -15.13
CA ARG A 104 7.89 -13.82 -15.17
C ARG A 104 6.55 -14.47 -15.49
N PHE A 105 5.44 -13.97 -14.95
CA PHE A 105 4.10 -14.48 -15.26
C PHE A 105 3.68 -14.21 -16.71
N GLU A 106 4.02 -13.05 -17.29
CA GLU A 106 3.78 -12.78 -18.71
C GLU A 106 4.48 -13.78 -19.64
N ARG A 107 5.69 -14.23 -19.27
CA ARG A 107 6.45 -15.22 -20.06
C ARG A 107 5.82 -16.61 -20.11
N TYR A 108 4.89 -16.95 -19.21
CA TYR A 108 4.31 -18.29 -19.13
C TYR A 108 2.85 -18.39 -19.63
N TRP A 109 2.15 -17.28 -19.90
CA TRP A 109 0.78 -17.32 -20.44
C TRP A 109 0.73 -17.35 -21.98
N SER A 110 1.70 -16.74 -22.67
CA SER A 110 1.70 -16.64 -24.15
C SER A 110 2.85 -17.37 -24.85
N ALA A 111 3.79 -17.97 -24.12
CA ALA A 111 4.89 -18.75 -24.73
C ALA A 111 4.58 -20.25 -24.94
N MET A 112 3.37 -20.71 -24.61
CA MET A 112 2.92 -22.10 -24.82
C MET A 112 1.72 -22.22 -25.78
N ALA A 113 1.39 -21.17 -26.52
CA ALA A 113 0.51 -21.30 -27.68
C ALA A 113 1.38 -21.57 -28.93
N VAL A 114 1.85 -22.82 -29.05
CA VAL A 114 2.33 -23.42 -30.31
C VAL A 114 1.52 -24.68 -30.54
#